data_AF-A0A2S7WFM0-F1
#
_entry.id   AF-A0A2S7WFM0-F1
#
_cell.length_a   1.000
_cell.length_b   1.000
_cell.length_c   1.000
_cell.angle_alpha   90.00
_cell.angle_beta   90.00
_cell.angle_gamma   90.00
#
_symmetry.space_group_name_H-M   'P 1'
#
loop_
_entity.id
_entity.type
_entity.pdbx_description
1 polymer ?
#
loop_
_entity_poly.entity_id
_entity_poly.type
_entity_poly.pdbx_seq_one_letter_code
_entity_poly.pdbx_strand_id
1 'polypeptide(L)'
;MKLHLNTYRTLLGEKKVYEIIDKKESQFVIYQNNEPTFFVDLYDLSVESNSMMNSLVLCAKRTIPEVLELINRKNNIQLSVPKISRFGIHKKIKSEIVEVNLSYLPENWLDYSL
;
A
#
# COMPACT_ATOMS: atom_id res chain seq x y z
N MET A 1 10.10 -9.34 3.11
CA MET A 1 10.42 -8.55 1.90
C MET A 1 11.40 -7.43 2.26
N LYS A 2 12.37 -7.14 1.39
CA LYS A 2 13.27 -5.98 1.58
C LYS A 2 12.66 -4.71 0.99
N LEU A 3 12.67 -3.62 1.74
CA LEU A 3 12.11 -2.32 1.35
C LEU A 3 13.12 -1.20 1.62
N HIS A 4 13.00 -0.08 0.91
CA HIS A 4 13.63 1.16 1.31
C HIS A 4 12.82 1.83 2.43
N LEU A 5 13.42 1.98 3.60
CA LEU A 5 12.95 2.89 4.63
C LEU A 5 13.52 4.28 4.36
N ASN A 6 12.71 5.12 3.71
CA ASN A 6 13.09 6.48 3.36
C ASN A 6 12.60 7.46 4.43
N THR A 7 13.50 8.30 4.92
CA THR A 7 13.14 9.43 5.78
C THR A 7 13.07 10.68 4.94
N TYR A 8 11.93 11.35 5.01
CA TYR A 8 11.62 12.58 4.30
C TYR A 8 11.44 13.73 5.27
N ARG A 9 12.10 14.85 5.01
CA ARG A 9 11.78 16.12 5.67
C ARG A 9 10.62 16.78 4.94
N THR A 10 9.54 17.03 5.65
CA THR A 10 8.33 17.70 5.16
C THR A 10 8.11 19.01 5.94
N LEU A 11 7.12 19.81 5.53
CA LEU A 11 6.73 21.01 6.28
C LEU A 11 6.23 20.71 7.70
N LEU A 12 5.69 19.51 7.92
CA LEU A 12 5.14 19.06 9.21
C LEU A 12 6.18 18.32 10.07
N GLY A 13 7.43 18.22 9.62
CA GLY A 13 8.50 17.47 10.28
C GLY A 13 8.97 16.28 9.45
N GLU A 14 9.64 15.35 10.12
CA GLU A 14 10.19 14.15 9.48
C GLU A 14 9.16 13.04 9.37
N LYS A 15 9.14 12.36 8.23
CA LYS A 15 8.26 11.23 7.97
C LYS A 15 9.05 10.06 7.41
N LYS A 16 8.85 8.89 7.98
CA LYS A 16 9.39 7.63 7.47
C LYS A 16 8.36 6.98 6.55
N VAL A 17 8.81 6.50 5.40
CA VAL A 17 7.98 5.82 4.40
C VAL A 17 8.72 4.60 3.88
N TYR A 18 8.05 3.46 3.90
CA TYR A 18 8.49 2.22 3.29
C TYR A 18 8.13 2.21 1.80
N GLU A 19 9.14 2.08 0.95
CA GLU A 19 9.01 2.03 -0.51
C GLU A 19 9.62 0.73 -1.06
N ILE A 20 8.99 0.16 -2.07
CA ILE A 20 9.44 -1.07 -2.72
C ILE A 20 10.74 -0.79 -3.50
N ILE A 21 11.72 -1.67 -3.35
CA ILE A 21 12.95 -1.66 -4.15
C ILE A 21 12.56 -2.06 -5.59
N ASP A 22 12.99 -1.29 -6.58
CA ASP A 22 12.65 -1.50 -8.00
C ASP A 22 11.12 -1.62 -8.24
N LYS A 23 10.37 -0.71 -7.61
CA LYS A 23 8.90 -0.69 -7.61
C LYS A 23 8.31 -0.75 -9.02
N LYS A 24 7.42 -1.72 -9.25
CA LYS A 24 6.49 -1.74 -10.40
C LYS A 24 5.21 -0.96 -10.10
N GLU A 25 4.55 -0.46 -11.13
CA GLU A 25 3.28 0.29 -10.98
C GLU A 25 2.15 -0.57 -10.40
N SER A 26 2.18 -1.88 -10.61
CA SER A 26 1.21 -2.83 -10.06
C SER A 26 1.40 -3.16 -8.58
N GLN A 27 2.50 -2.69 -7.98
CA GLN A 27 2.91 -3.10 -6.65
C GLN A 27 2.70 -2.01 -5.60
N PHE A 28 2.12 -2.42 -4.48
CA PHE A 28 1.74 -1.51 -3.40
C PHE A 28 2.10 -2.12 -2.04
N VAL A 29 2.62 -1.27 -1.15
CA VAL A 29 2.65 -1.54 0.28
C VAL A 29 1.43 -0.85 0.88
N ILE A 30 0.53 -1.64 1.45
CA ILE A 30 -0.68 -1.14 2.09
C ILE A 30 -0.46 -1.08 3.60
N TYR A 31 -0.80 0.07 4.17
CA TYR A 31 -0.64 0.35 5.57
C TYR A 31 -1.97 0.10 6.27
N GLN A 32 -1.95 -0.65 7.36
CA GLN A 32 -3.07 -0.72 8.29
C GLN A 32 -2.73 0.12 9.51
N ASN A 33 -3.63 1.00 9.95
CA ASN A 33 -3.42 1.85 11.12
C ASN A 33 -2.10 2.66 11.09
N ASN A 34 -1.66 3.09 9.90
CA ASN A 34 -0.38 3.78 9.64
C ASN A 34 0.89 2.94 9.76
N GLU A 35 0.79 1.61 9.78
CA GLU A 35 1.94 0.70 9.76
C GLU A 35 1.96 -0.15 8.49
N PRO A 36 3.12 -0.38 7.86
CA PRO A 36 3.23 -1.22 6.67
C PRO A 36 2.84 -2.65 7.04
N THR A 37 1.73 -3.15 6.50
CA THR A 37 1.17 -4.45 6.93
C THR A 37 1.05 -5.41 5.76
N PHE A 38 0.58 -4.93 4.61
CA PHE A 38 0.31 -5.78 3.46
C PHE A 38 1.13 -5.44 2.24
N PHE A 39 1.40 -6.46 1.43
CA PHE A 39 1.94 -6.34 0.09
C PHE A 39 0.90 -6.79 -0.93
N VAL A 40 0.72 -6.01 -1.98
CA VAL A 40 -0.18 -6.32 -3.10
C VAL A 40 0.60 -6.17 -4.41
N ASP A 41 0.55 -7.18 -5.26
CA ASP A 41 0.98 -7.09 -6.66
C ASP A 41 -0.18 -7.51 -7.56
N LEU A 42 -0.75 -6.55 -8.29
CA LEU A 42 -1.94 -6.79 -9.10
C LEU A 42 -1.69 -7.79 -10.25
N TYR A 43 -0.45 -8.10 -10.61
CA TYR A 43 -0.16 -9.10 -11.65
C TYR A 43 0.30 -10.45 -11.11
N ASP A 44 0.49 -10.60 -9.80
CA ASP A 44 0.77 -11.89 -9.18
C ASP A 44 -0.52 -12.65 -8.91
N LEU A 45 -1.05 -13.27 -9.96
CA LEU A 45 -2.32 -14.02 -9.91
C LEU A 45 -2.21 -15.37 -9.17
N SER A 46 -1.00 -15.77 -8.76
CA SER A 46 -0.79 -16.99 -7.98
C SER A 46 -1.31 -16.86 -6.55
N VAL A 47 -1.51 -15.63 -6.08
CA VAL A 47 -2.08 -15.29 -4.79
C VAL A 47 -3.53 -14.85 -4.98
N GLU A 48 -4.45 -15.51 -4.29
CA GLU A 48 -5.90 -15.29 -4.44
C GLU A 48 -6.31 -13.84 -4.14
N SER A 49 -5.85 -13.28 -3.01
CA SER A 49 -6.12 -11.88 -2.69
C SER A 49 -5.60 -10.88 -3.74
N ASN A 50 -4.48 -11.19 -4.40
CA ASN A 50 -3.94 -10.35 -5.48
C ASN A 50 -4.80 -10.45 -6.74
N SER A 51 -5.29 -11.64 -7.08
CA SER A 51 -6.26 -11.84 -8.16
C SER A 51 -7.58 -11.10 -7.92
N MET A 52 -8.08 -11.11 -6.69
CA MET A 52 -9.26 -10.33 -6.31
C MET A 52 -8.99 -8.82 -6.41
N MET A 53 -7.84 -8.35 -5.89
CA MET A 53 -7.43 -6.94 -6.03
C MET A 53 -7.25 -6.52 -7.49
N ASN A 54 -6.72 -7.40 -8.35
CA ASN A 54 -6.65 -7.16 -9.80
C ASN A 54 -8.03 -6.86 -10.37
N SER A 55 -9.03 -7.69 -10.04
CA SER A 55 -10.41 -7.50 -10.49
C SER A 55 -11.02 -6.19 -9.97
N LEU A 56 -10.80 -5.88 -8.69
CA LEU A 56 -11.31 -4.66 -8.05
C LEU A 56 -10.67 -3.37 -8.56
N VAL A 57 -9.42 -3.42 -9.02
CA VAL A 57 -8.65 -2.25 -9.44
C VAL A 57 -8.60 -2.16 -10.97
N LEU A 58 -8.01 -3.15 -11.64
CA LEU A 58 -7.76 -3.11 -13.08
C LEU A 58 -9.03 -3.37 -13.89
N CYS A 59 -9.76 -4.46 -13.61
CA CYS A 59 -10.96 -4.80 -14.38
C CYS A 59 -12.09 -3.79 -14.15
N ALA A 60 -12.29 -3.36 -12.90
CA ALA A 60 -13.28 -2.34 -12.55
C ALA A 60 -12.84 -0.91 -12.89
N LYS A 61 -11.62 -0.70 -13.41
CA LYS A 61 -11.02 0.61 -13.74
C LYS A 61 -11.08 1.61 -12.57
N ARG A 62 -10.81 1.12 -11.36
CA ARG A 62 -10.74 1.91 -10.12
C ARG A 62 -9.30 2.17 -9.74
N THR A 63 -9.07 3.24 -8.99
CA THR A 63 -7.78 3.51 -8.37
C THR A 63 -7.62 2.70 -7.07
N ILE A 64 -6.38 2.43 -6.67
CA ILE A 64 -6.10 1.77 -5.38
C ILE A 64 -6.74 2.53 -4.20
N PRO A 65 -6.63 3.87 -4.08
CA PRO A 65 -7.29 4.61 -3.01
C PRO A 65 -8.80 4.38 -2.92
N GLU A 66 -9.51 4.35 -4.06
CA GLU A 66 -10.96 4.09 -4.09
C GLU A 66 -11.29 2.68 -3.61
N VAL A 67 -10.52 1.68 -4.05
CA VAL A 67 -10.72 0.29 -3.62
C VAL A 67 -10.47 0.13 -2.11
N LEU A 68 -9.41 0.73 -1.58
CA LEU A 68 -9.13 0.71 -0.15
C LEU A 68 -10.22 1.42 0.66
N GLU A 69 -10.80 2.51 0.15
CA GLU A 69 -11.92 3.19 0.81
C GLU A 69 -13.17 2.29 0.89
N LEU A 70 -13.48 1.56 -0.18
CA LEU A 70 -14.58 0.59 -0.18
C LEU A 70 -14.35 -0.53 0.85
N ILE A 71 -13.14 -1.10 0.88
CA ILE A 71 -12.76 -2.14 1.83
C ILE A 71 -12.85 -1.61 3.28
N ASN A 72 -12.33 -0.40 3.53
CA ASN A 72 -12.37 0.25 4.84
C ASN A 72 -13.81 0.41 5.34
N ARG A 73 -14.70 0.92 4.49
CA ARG A 73 -16.10 1.16 4.85
C ARG A 73 -16.84 -0.14 5.14
N LYS A 74 -16.61 -1.19 4.36
CA LYS A 74 -17.30 -2.48 4.52
C LYS A 74 -16.82 -3.25 5.76
N ASN A 75 -15.53 -3.16 6.08
CA ASN A 75 -14.91 -3.95 7.14
C ASN A 75 -14.66 -3.17 8.44
N ASN A 76 -14.96 -1.86 8.48
CA ASN A 76 -14.67 -0.96 9.60
C ASN A 76 -13.18 -1.00 10.02
N ILE A 77 -12.28 -0.90 9.04
CA ILE A 77 -10.82 -0.90 9.20
C ILE A 77 -10.19 0.35 8.55
N GLN A 78 -8.88 0.52 8.75
CA GLN A 78 -8.13 1.67 8.22
C GLN A 78 -6.92 1.22 7.39
N LEU A 79 -7.14 1.02 6.09
CA LEU A 79 -6.13 0.78 5.07
C LEU A 79 -5.78 2.06 4.32
N SER A 80 -4.52 2.20 3.93
CA SER A 80 -4.04 3.33 3.12
C SER A 80 -2.78 2.99 2.34
N VAL A 81 -2.48 3.79 1.30
CA VAL A 81 -1.14 3.83 0.68
C VAL A 81 -0.36 4.98 1.33
N PRO A 82 0.92 4.80 1.68
CA PRO A 82 1.68 5.86 2.32
C PRO A 82 1.82 7.08 1.42
N LYS A 83 1.48 8.26 1.95
CA LYS A 83 1.71 9.55 1.31
C LYS A 83 2.90 10.24 1.95
N ILE A 84 3.89 10.65 1.16
CA ILE A 84 5.12 11.28 1.68
C ILE A 84 4.82 12.67 2.26
N SER A 85 4.07 13.50 1.53
CA SER A 85 3.66 14.84 1.97
C SER A 85 2.22 15.12 1.56
N ARG A 86 1.48 15.87 2.37
CA ARG A 86 0.13 16.35 2.01
C ARG A 86 0.17 17.45 0.96
N PHE A 87 1.25 18.24 0.92
CA PHE A 87 1.39 19.43 0.09
C PHE A 87 2.42 19.26 -1.03
N GLY A 88 2.91 18.04 -1.27
CA GLY A 88 3.90 17.74 -2.30
C GLY A 88 5.33 18.23 -2.01
N ILE A 89 5.53 19.14 -1.07
CA ILE A 89 6.86 19.63 -0.69
C ILE A 89 7.50 18.66 0.31
N HIS A 90 8.62 18.05 -0.08
CA HIS A 90 9.40 17.12 0.73
C HIS A 90 10.83 16.95 0.18
N LYS A 91 11.77 16.56 1.04
CA LYS A 91 13.14 16.20 0.66
C LYS A 91 13.53 14.86 1.29
N LYS A 92 14.01 13.91 0.49
CA LYS A 92 14.61 12.66 1.02
C LYS A 92 15.92 13.01 1.71
N ILE A 93 16.07 12.61 2.97
CA ILE A 93 17.25 12.90 3.80
C ILE A 93 18.01 11.65 4.23
N LYS A 94 17.34 10.49 4.28
CA LYS A 94 17.96 9.20 4.61
C LYS A 94 17.26 8.09 3.82
N SER A 95 18.02 7.09 3.41
CA SER A 95 17.51 5.85 2.83
C SER A 95 18.28 4.67 3.41
N GLU A 96 17.57 3.66 3.89
CA GLU A 96 18.16 2.41 4.37
C GLU A 96 17.34 1.22 3.88
N ILE A 97 17.99 0.07 3.66
CA ILE A 97 17.30 -1.17 3.28
C ILE A 97 16.95 -1.91 4.55
N VAL A 98 15.68 -2.24 4.73
CA VAL A 98 15.16 -2.97 5.89
C VAL A 98 14.35 -4.17 5.43
N GLU A 99 14.38 -5.24 6.23
CA GLU A 99 13.53 -6.40 6.03
C GLU A 99 12.24 -6.26 6.83
N VAL A 100 11.10 -6.34 6.14
CA VAL A 100 9.76 -6.21 6.71
C VAL A 100 8.97 -7.44 6.34
N ASN A 101 8.25 -8.01 7.31
CA ASN A 101 7.30 -9.07 7.04
C ASN A 101 5.95 -8.44 6.67
N LEU A 102 5.54 -8.60 5.43
CA LEU A 102 4.26 -8.11 4.91
C LEU A 102 3.42 -9.32 4.54
N SER A 103 2.18 -9.36 4.99
CA SER A 103 1.21 -10.38 4.61
C SER A 103 0.45 -9.97 3.35
N TYR A 104 -0.35 -10.88 2.82
CA TYR A 104 -1.35 -10.53 1.80
C TYR A 104 -2.62 -9.99 2.45
N LEU A 105 -3.46 -9.31 1.67
CA LEU A 105 -4.74 -8.81 2.16
C LEU A 105 -5.65 -10.01 2.49
N PRO A 106 -6.37 -9.99 3.63
CA PRO A 106 -7.36 -11.01 3.94
C PRO A 106 -8.44 -11.10 2.85
N GLU A 107 -8.63 -12.28 2.27
CA GLU A 107 -9.59 -12.55 1.19
C GLU A 107 -11.02 -12.20 1.60
N ASN A 108 -11.38 -12.49 2.84
CA ASN A 108 -12.70 -12.14 3.40
C ASN A 108 -12.99 -10.63 3.37
N TRP A 109 -11.98 -9.75 3.36
CA TRP A 109 -12.21 -8.31 3.21
C TRP A 109 -12.50 -7.90 1.76
N LEU A 110 -12.05 -8.71 0.80
CA LEU A 110 -12.15 -8.48 -0.64
C LEU A 110 -13.42 -9.09 -1.23
N ASP A 111 -13.88 -10.23 -0.70
CA ASP A 111 -15.11 -10.91 -1.14
C ASP A 111 -16.31 -9.98 -1.10
N TYR A 112 -16.47 -9.25 0.00
CA TYR A 112 -17.57 -8.30 0.15
C TYR A 112 -17.44 -7.10 -0.78
N SER A 113 -16.28 -6.87 -1.40
CA SER A 113 -15.98 -5.70 -2.22
C SER A 113 -16.18 -5.93 -3.72
N LEU A 114 -16.30 -7.20 -4.14
CA LEU A 114 -16.67 -7.61 -5.50
C LEU A 114 -18.15 -7.30 -5.80
#